data_AF-A0A944X898-F1
#
_entry.id   AF-A0A944X898-F1
#
_cell.length_a   1.000
_cell.length_b   1.000
_cell.length_c   1.000
_cell.angle_alpha   90.00
_cell.angle_beta   90.00
_cell.angle_gamma   90.00
#
_symmetry.space_group_name_H-M   'P 1'
#
loop_
_entity.id
_entity.type
_entity.pdbx_description
1 polymer ?
#
loop_
_entity_poly.entity_id
_entity_poly.type
_entity_poly.pdbx_seq_one_letter_code
_entity_poly.pdbx_strand_id
1 'polypeptide(L)'
;MRAEYWAVLTALCWGVGAMLEKRGVVIGGLAPVMGTAIRTAFSLLFLLAISFPFWGQVRAAGLTSITLIALGGGILAGGLGIIFLYSGLKSGNLSTVMTIAFCLAPVVGALLGYFALNERLTPVQVLGIILCVVGAGLVTYFKPAQA
;
A
#
# COMPACT_ATOMS: atom_id res chain seq x y z
N MET A 1 -4.42 16.94 16.32
CA MET A 1 -3.86 15.58 16.47
C MET A 1 -2.88 15.35 15.33
N ARG A 2 -1.69 14.80 15.62
CA ARG A 2 -0.57 14.69 14.68
C ARG A 2 -0.83 13.60 13.62
N ALA A 3 -0.59 13.90 12.34
CA ALA A 3 -0.79 12.97 11.21
C ALA A 3 0.06 11.69 11.36
N GLU A 4 1.15 11.79 12.09
CA GLU A 4 2.09 10.75 12.44
C GLU A 4 1.41 9.57 13.18
N TYR A 5 0.39 9.83 14.01
CA TYR A 5 -0.35 8.76 14.70
C TYR A 5 -1.12 7.85 13.74
N TRP A 6 -1.74 8.44 12.70
CA TRP A 6 -2.45 7.67 11.67
C TRP A 6 -1.49 6.82 10.83
N ALA A 7 -0.29 7.32 10.57
CA ALA A 7 0.74 6.58 9.86
C ALA A 7 1.21 5.34 10.64
N VAL A 8 1.39 5.46 11.96
CA VAL A 8 1.74 4.31 12.83
C VAL A 8 0.63 3.27 12.83
N LEU A 9 -0.63 3.69 13.00
CA LEU A 9 -1.75 2.76 12.97
C LEU A 9 -1.87 2.05 11.61
N THR A 10 -1.64 2.80 10.52
CA THR A 10 -1.59 2.24 9.16
C THR A 10 -0.51 1.16 9.05
N ALA A 11 0.69 1.43 9.56
CA ALA A 11 1.80 0.48 9.53
C ALA A 11 1.47 -0.81 10.31
N LEU A 12 0.83 -0.68 11.47
CA LEU A 12 0.38 -1.84 12.27
C LEU A 12 -0.65 -2.68 11.51
N CYS A 13 -1.69 -2.03 10.95
CA CYS A 13 -2.72 -2.71 10.18
C CYS A 13 -2.15 -3.43 8.96
N TRP A 14 -1.25 -2.79 8.21
CA TRP A 14 -0.61 -3.39 7.04
C TRP A 14 0.36 -4.52 7.40
N GLY A 15 1.12 -4.39 8.48
CA GLY A 15 2.02 -5.44 8.93
C GLY A 15 1.28 -6.72 9.35
N VAL A 16 0.24 -6.58 10.19
CA VAL A 16 -0.59 -7.70 10.64
C VAL A 16 -1.40 -8.27 9.46
N GLY A 17 -2.01 -7.40 8.66
CA GLY A 17 -2.79 -7.77 7.47
C GLY A 17 -1.96 -8.59 6.49
N ALA A 18 -0.80 -8.09 6.06
CA ALA A 18 0.05 -8.78 5.08
C ALA A 18 0.57 -10.14 5.58
N MET A 19 0.77 -10.31 6.89
CA MET A 19 1.08 -11.62 7.48
C MET A 19 -0.08 -12.61 7.31
N LEU A 20 -1.31 -12.19 7.65
CA LEU A 20 -2.51 -13.01 7.53
C LEU A 20 -2.80 -13.34 6.06
N GLU A 21 -2.66 -12.35 5.17
CA GLU A 21 -2.85 -12.50 3.73
C GLU A 21 -1.86 -13.50 3.14
N LYS A 22 -0.57 -13.37 3.46
CA LYS A 22 0.45 -14.33 3.01
C LYS A 22 0.09 -15.75 3.48
N ARG A 23 -0.28 -15.94 4.74
CA ARG A 23 -0.68 -17.25 5.26
C ARG A 23 -1.91 -17.80 4.55
N GLY A 24 -2.94 -16.99 4.36
CA GLY A 24 -4.18 -17.39 3.69
C GLY A 24 -3.95 -17.81 2.23
N VAL A 25 -3.13 -17.06 1.49
CA VAL A 25 -2.80 -17.38 0.09
C VAL A 25 -1.99 -18.68 -0.01
N VAL A 26 -1.03 -18.90 0.89
CA VAL A 26 -0.19 -20.11 0.90
C VAL A 26 -1.00 -21.35 1.29
N ILE A 27 -1.80 -21.28 2.36
CA ILE A 27 -2.63 -22.40 2.83
C ILE A 27 -3.70 -22.76 1.78
N GLY A 28 -4.36 -21.77 1.20
CA GLY A 28 -5.40 -21.99 0.19
C GLY A 28 -4.89 -22.27 -1.23
N GLY A 29 -3.58 -22.26 -1.46
CA GLY A 29 -3.00 -22.43 -2.80
C GLY A 29 -3.46 -21.37 -3.81
N LEU A 30 -3.95 -20.23 -3.34
CA LEU A 30 -4.69 -19.28 -4.17
C LEU A 30 -3.77 -18.57 -5.19
N ALA A 31 -4.33 -18.21 -6.34
CA ALA A 31 -3.68 -17.26 -7.24
C ALA A 31 -3.65 -15.87 -6.57
N PRO A 32 -2.59 -15.06 -6.76
CA PRO A 32 -2.51 -13.69 -6.21
C PRO A 32 -3.73 -12.82 -6.54
N VAL A 33 -4.25 -12.96 -7.77
CA VAL A 33 -5.46 -12.26 -8.23
C VAL A 33 -6.69 -12.67 -7.43
N MET A 34 -6.84 -13.98 -7.13
CA MET A 34 -7.95 -14.48 -6.33
C MET A 34 -7.85 -14.00 -4.87
N GLY A 35 -6.65 -14.03 -4.29
CA GLY A 35 -6.41 -13.47 -2.96
C GLY A 35 -6.77 -11.99 -2.87
N THR A 36 -6.42 -11.22 -3.91
CA THR A 36 -6.77 -9.79 -4.02
C THR A 36 -8.28 -9.60 -4.17
N ALA A 37 -8.95 -10.41 -4.98
CA ALA A 37 -10.40 -10.33 -5.15
C ALA A 37 -11.16 -10.58 -3.84
N ILE A 38 -10.78 -11.62 -3.09
CA ILE A 38 -11.36 -11.92 -1.77
C ILE A 38 -11.12 -10.75 -0.82
N ARG A 39 -9.88 -10.26 -0.72
CA ARG A 39 -9.52 -9.09 0.10
C ARG A 39 -10.40 -7.89 -0.22
N THR A 40 -10.54 -7.57 -1.50
CA THR A 40 -11.31 -6.40 -1.96
C THR A 40 -12.80 -6.59 -1.73
N ALA A 41 -13.35 -7.80 -1.87
CA ALA A 41 -14.75 -8.08 -1.58
C ALA A 41 -15.09 -7.87 -0.10
N PHE A 42 -14.30 -8.43 0.81
CA PHE A 42 -14.49 -8.21 2.26
C PHE A 42 -14.26 -6.75 2.65
N SER A 43 -13.24 -6.11 2.08
CA SER A 43 -12.97 -4.69 2.31
C SER A 43 -14.14 -3.83 1.85
N LEU A 44 -14.71 -4.12 0.68
CA LEU A 44 -15.87 -3.40 0.14
C LEU A 44 -17.08 -3.54 1.07
N LEU A 45 -17.42 -4.75 1.51
CA LEU A 45 -18.55 -4.97 2.43
C LEU A 45 -18.38 -4.20 3.74
N PHE A 46 -17.18 -4.27 4.33
CA PHE A 46 -16.86 -3.55 5.56
C PHE A 46 -16.94 -2.02 5.37
N LEU A 47 -16.37 -1.50 4.28
CA LEU A 47 -16.39 -0.07 3.98
C LEU A 47 -17.79 0.43 3.64
N LEU A 48 -18.62 -0.35 2.95
CA LEU A 48 -20.02 0.00 2.68
C LEU A 48 -20.81 0.14 3.98
N ALA A 49 -20.62 -0.78 4.93
CA ALA A 49 -21.29 -0.74 6.23
C ALA A 49 -20.92 0.53 7.03
N ILE A 50 -19.64 0.91 7.07
CA ILE A 50 -19.17 2.07 7.83
C ILE A 50 -19.43 3.39 7.10
N SER A 51 -19.42 3.39 5.77
CA SER A 51 -19.60 4.60 4.97
C SER A 51 -21.06 5.06 4.86
N PHE A 52 -22.04 4.21 5.20
CA PHE A 52 -23.47 4.50 5.09
C PHE A 52 -23.90 5.93 5.51
N PRO A 53 -23.52 6.46 6.68
CA PRO A 53 -23.91 7.82 7.09
C PRO A 53 -23.30 8.95 6.23
N PHE A 54 -22.27 8.66 5.42
CA PHE A 54 -21.52 9.65 4.64
C PHE A 54 -21.86 9.62 3.15
N TRP A 55 -22.80 8.78 2.69
CA TRP A 55 -23.14 8.66 1.27
C TRP A 55 -23.66 9.94 0.62
N GLY A 56 -24.19 10.88 1.43
CA GLY A 56 -24.55 12.22 0.96
C GLY A 56 -23.38 13.00 0.36
N GLN A 57 -22.15 12.73 0.80
CA GLN A 57 -20.94 13.37 0.26
C GLN A 57 -20.64 12.94 -1.18
N VAL A 58 -21.05 11.73 -1.58
CA VAL A 58 -20.86 11.25 -2.97
C VAL A 58 -21.68 12.09 -3.95
N ARG A 59 -22.86 12.55 -3.55
CA ARG A 59 -23.71 13.43 -4.38
C ARG A 59 -23.18 14.86 -4.44
N ALA A 60 -22.48 15.30 -3.39
CA ALA A 60 -21.83 16.60 -3.34
C ALA A 60 -20.44 16.60 -4.02
N ALA A 61 -19.83 15.42 -4.20
CA ALA A 61 -18.54 15.28 -4.83
C ALA A 61 -18.63 15.44 -6.36
N GLY A 62 -17.72 16.23 -6.93
CA GLY A 62 -17.60 16.37 -8.38
C GLY A 62 -17.10 15.07 -9.04
N LEU A 63 -17.48 14.86 -10.31
CA LEU A 63 -17.11 13.69 -11.11
C LEU A 63 -15.57 13.50 -11.20
N THR A 64 -14.82 14.60 -11.24
CA THR A 64 -13.35 14.58 -11.24
C THR A 64 -12.78 13.96 -9.96
N SER A 65 -13.32 14.28 -8.79
CA SER A 65 -12.85 13.70 -7.53
C SER A 65 -13.14 12.20 -7.46
N ILE A 66 -14.33 11.80 -7.90
CA ILE A 66 -14.74 10.38 -7.92
C ILE A 66 -13.85 9.58 -8.87
N THR A 67 -13.59 10.11 -10.07
CA THR A 67 -12.75 9.43 -11.07
C THR A 67 -11.29 9.31 -10.63
N LEU A 68 -10.71 10.34 -10.01
CA LEU A 68 -9.36 10.27 -9.46
C LEU A 68 -9.23 9.21 -8.34
N ILE A 69 -10.20 9.16 -7.43
CA ILE A 69 -10.23 8.15 -6.36
C ILE A 69 -10.43 6.75 -6.95
N ALA A 70 -11.34 6.59 -7.91
CA ALA A 70 -11.63 5.30 -8.52
C ALA A 70 -10.44 4.75 -9.32
N LEU A 71 -9.81 5.58 -10.17
CA LEU A 71 -8.69 5.16 -11.00
C LEU A 71 -7.40 5.01 -10.18
N GLY A 72 -7.05 6.05 -9.40
CA GLY A 72 -5.82 6.06 -8.61
C GLY A 72 -5.88 5.14 -7.38
N GLY A 73 -6.91 5.33 -6.54
CA GLY A 73 -7.08 4.56 -5.31
C GLY A 73 -7.62 3.15 -5.57
N GLY A 74 -8.66 3.03 -6.38
CA GLY A 74 -9.33 1.77 -6.66
C GLY A 74 -8.51 0.84 -7.55
N ILE A 75 -8.24 1.27 -8.79
CA ILE A 75 -7.60 0.40 -9.80
C ILE A 75 -6.10 0.28 -9.57
N LEU A 76 -5.38 1.41 -9.52
CA LEU A 76 -3.92 1.38 -9.41
C LEU A 76 -3.46 0.87 -8.04
N ALA A 77 -3.87 1.53 -6.95
CA ALA A 77 -3.41 1.15 -5.61
C ALA A 77 -4.09 -0.12 -5.09
N GLY A 78 -5.43 -0.17 -5.11
CA GLY A 78 -6.23 -1.26 -4.51
C GLY A 78 -6.30 -2.55 -5.33
N GLY A 79 -6.20 -2.44 -6.66
CA GLY A 79 -6.22 -3.56 -7.60
C GLY A 79 -4.81 -4.01 -7.96
N LEU A 80 -4.17 -3.29 -8.89
CA LEU A 80 -2.87 -3.67 -9.46
C LEU A 80 -1.77 -3.73 -8.41
N GLY A 81 -1.66 -2.71 -7.55
CA GLY A 81 -0.65 -2.65 -6.49
C GLY A 81 -0.73 -3.85 -5.54
N ILE A 82 -1.95 -4.26 -5.16
CA ILE A 82 -2.15 -5.43 -4.31
C ILE A 82 -1.88 -6.73 -5.06
N ILE A 83 -2.24 -6.84 -6.33
CA ILE A 83 -1.90 -8.03 -7.15
C ILE A 83 -0.38 -8.22 -7.19
N PHE A 84 0.39 -7.13 -7.40
CA PHE A 84 1.86 -7.19 -7.38
C PHE A 84 2.39 -7.54 -6.00
N LEU A 85 1.83 -6.95 -4.95
CA LEU A 85 2.19 -7.30 -3.57
C LEU A 85 1.96 -8.78 -3.29
N TYR A 86 0.77 -9.31 -3.58
CA TYR A 86 0.42 -10.71 -3.34
C TYR A 86 1.29 -11.66 -4.17
N SER A 87 1.61 -11.27 -5.39
CA SER A 87 2.53 -12.05 -6.24
C SER A 87 3.91 -12.12 -5.60
N GLY A 88 4.43 -11.00 -5.07
CA GLY A 88 5.67 -10.96 -4.31
C GLY A 88 5.60 -11.74 -2.99
N LEU A 89 4.49 -11.65 -2.24
CA LEU A 89 4.32 -12.37 -0.97
C LEU A 89 4.24 -13.88 -1.16
N LYS A 90 3.70 -14.34 -2.30
CA LYS A 90 3.62 -15.76 -2.65
C LYS A 90 4.99 -16.34 -2.98
N SER A 91 5.83 -15.63 -3.74
CA SER A 91 7.16 -16.10 -4.14
C SER A 91 8.28 -15.75 -3.15
N GLY A 92 8.08 -14.72 -2.34
CA GLY A 92 9.13 -14.09 -1.55
C GLY A 92 8.82 -14.01 -0.06
N ASN A 93 9.74 -13.40 0.67
CA ASN A 93 9.61 -13.20 2.10
C ASN A 93 8.82 -11.95 2.44
N LEU A 94 7.96 -12.02 3.46
CA LEU A 94 7.09 -10.92 3.90
C LEU A 94 7.92 -9.66 4.19
N SER A 95 8.97 -9.80 5.01
CA SER A 95 9.84 -8.68 5.38
C SER A 95 10.50 -8.03 4.17
N THR A 96 11.06 -8.82 3.25
CA THR A 96 11.76 -8.30 2.07
C THR A 96 10.81 -7.55 1.13
N VAL A 97 9.67 -8.17 0.79
CA VAL A 97 8.69 -7.60 -0.14
C VAL A 97 8.08 -6.33 0.46
N MET A 98 7.73 -6.35 1.75
CA MET A 98 7.10 -5.21 2.40
C MET A 98 8.07 -4.05 2.58
N THR A 99 9.32 -4.31 2.96
CA THR A 99 10.32 -3.24 3.07
C THR A 99 10.59 -2.60 1.71
N ILE A 100 10.75 -3.37 0.63
CA ILE A 100 10.93 -2.79 -0.71
C ILE A 100 9.73 -1.93 -1.08
N ALA A 101 8.51 -2.48 -0.99
CA ALA A 101 7.29 -1.78 -1.40
C ALA A 101 7.07 -0.48 -0.61
N PHE A 102 7.20 -0.52 0.72
CA PHE A 102 6.92 0.63 1.58
C PHE A 102 8.08 1.61 1.73
N CYS A 103 9.31 1.26 1.39
CA CYS A 103 10.42 2.22 1.33
C CYS A 103 10.53 2.90 -0.03
N LEU A 104 10.12 2.24 -1.12
CA LEU A 104 10.08 2.87 -2.45
C LEU A 104 8.81 3.71 -2.67
N ALA A 105 7.67 3.36 -2.06
CA ALA A 105 6.46 4.16 -2.19
C ALA A 105 6.64 5.64 -1.77
N PRO A 106 7.31 5.98 -0.66
CA PRO A 106 7.66 7.36 -0.31
C PRO A 106 8.56 8.05 -1.34
N VAL A 107 9.47 7.33 -2.01
CA VAL A 107 10.33 7.88 -3.06
C VAL A 107 9.47 8.33 -4.24
N VAL A 108 8.62 7.43 -4.73
CA VAL A 108 7.71 7.72 -5.85
C VAL A 108 6.72 8.82 -5.45
N GLY A 109 6.18 8.76 -4.24
CA GLY A 109 5.28 9.78 -3.69
C GLY A 109 5.94 11.16 -3.62
N ALA A 110 7.19 11.26 -3.16
CA ALA A 110 7.93 12.52 -3.10
C ALA A 110 8.24 13.08 -4.49
N LEU A 111 8.58 12.23 -5.46
CA LEU A 111 8.79 12.65 -6.85
C LEU A 111 7.50 13.17 -7.47
N LEU A 112 6.39 12.45 -7.30
CA LEU A 112 5.07 12.89 -7.78
C LEU A 112 4.60 14.16 -7.04
N GLY A 113 4.83 14.26 -5.74
CA GLY A 113 4.53 15.47 -4.96
C GLY A 113 5.30 16.68 -5.49
N TYR A 114 6.59 16.50 -5.77
CA TYR A 114 7.43 17.54 -6.35
C TYR A 114 6.97 17.95 -7.77
N PHE A 115 6.77 16.98 -8.67
CA PHE A 115 6.47 17.27 -10.08
C PHE A 115 5.01 17.60 -10.37
N ALA A 116 4.06 16.91 -9.73
CA ALA A 116 2.63 17.04 -10.03
C ALA A 116 1.90 17.95 -9.03
N LEU A 117 2.34 18.03 -7.77
CA LEU A 117 1.73 18.87 -6.74
C LEU A 117 2.54 20.14 -6.41
N ASN A 118 3.70 20.35 -7.04
CA ASN A 118 4.62 21.46 -6.77
C ASN A 118 5.05 21.57 -5.30
N GLU A 119 5.14 20.44 -4.60
CA GLU A 119 5.59 20.40 -3.22
C GLU A 119 7.10 20.65 -3.12
N ARG A 120 7.52 21.49 -2.16
CA ARG A 120 8.94 21.73 -1.89
C ARG A 120 9.48 20.65 -0.98
N LEU A 121 10.39 19.84 -1.51
CA LEU A 121 11.14 18.87 -0.71
C LEU A 121 12.25 19.57 0.07
N THR A 122 12.23 19.43 1.39
CA THR A 122 13.32 19.93 2.24
C THR A 122 14.54 19.01 2.13
N PRO A 123 15.76 19.52 2.31
CA PRO A 123 16.97 18.70 2.28
C PRO A 123 16.93 17.54 3.29
N VAL A 124 16.30 17.76 4.45
CA VAL A 124 16.12 16.73 5.49
C VAL A 124 15.18 15.61 5.02
N GLN A 125 14.09 15.95 4.33
CA GLN A 125 13.20 14.94 3.74
C GLN A 125 13.90 14.11 2.67
N VAL A 126 14.70 14.75 1.80
CA VAL A 126 15.48 14.05 0.78
C VAL A 126 16.46 13.06 1.43
N LEU A 127 17.17 13.47 2.50
CA LEU A 127 18.04 12.58 3.26
C LEU A 127 17.27 11.40 3.86
N GLY A 128 16.09 11.64 4.42
CA GLY A 128 15.21 10.58 4.94
C GLY A 128 14.81 9.57 3.87
N ILE A 129 14.44 10.04 2.67
CA ILE A 129 14.09 9.19 1.53
C ILE A 129 15.29 8.32 1.10
N ILE A 130 16.49 8.90 1.03
CA ILE A 130 17.72 8.14 0.73
C ILE A 130 17.95 7.05 1.78
N LEU A 131 17.80 7.38 3.06
CA LEU A 131 17.95 6.40 4.15
C LEU A 131 16.91 5.29 4.08
N CYS A 132 15.66 5.57 3.67
CA CYS A 132 14.66 4.53 3.44
C CYS A 132 15.09 3.56 2.34
N VAL A 133 15.63 4.06 1.22
CA VAL A 133 16.11 3.23 0.11
C VAL A 133 17.31 2.38 0.54
N VAL A 134 18.29 2.98 1.23
CA VAL A 134 19.46 2.27 1.75
C VAL A 134 19.02 1.20 2.76
N GLY A 135 18.11 1.53 3.67
CA GLY A 135 17.54 0.59 4.63
C GLY A 135 16.83 -0.58 3.95
N ALA A 136 16.05 -0.32 2.90
CA ALA A 136 15.46 -1.39 2.10
C ALA A 136 16.50 -2.28 1.44
N GLY A 137 17.54 -1.69 0.85
CA GLY A 137 18.68 -2.42 0.31
C GLY A 137 19.32 -3.37 1.34
N LEU A 138 19.61 -2.86 2.54
CA LEU A 138 20.19 -3.67 3.62
C LEU A 138 19.29 -4.83 4.03
N VAL A 139 17.99 -4.60 4.23
CA VAL A 139 17.02 -5.67 4.58
C VAL A 139 16.96 -6.73 3.50
N THR A 140 17.13 -6.36 2.23
CA THR A 140 17.17 -7.31 1.11
C THR A 140 18.48 -8.09 1.03
N TYR A 141 19.62 -7.45 1.37
CA TYR A 141 20.96 -8.05 1.31
C TYR A 141 21.18 -9.15 2.35
N PHE A 142 20.55 -9.06 3.53
CA PHE A 142 20.70 -10.07 4.60
C PHE A 142 19.99 -11.41 4.34
N LYS A 143 19.53 -11.67 3.11
CA LYS A 143 18.98 -12.98 2.75
C LYS A 143 19.90 -13.70 1.75
N PRO A 144 20.61 -14.77 2.18
CA PRO A 144 21.18 -15.71 1.23
C PRO A 144 20.05 -16.28 0.39
N ALA A 145 20.31 -16.46 -0.90
CA ALA A 145 19.44 -17.16 -1.83
C ALA A 145 18.85 -18.40 -1.14
N GLN A 146 17.51 -18.47 -1.07
CA GLN A 146 16.85 -19.67 -0.58
C GLN A 146 17.15 -20.79 -1.59
N ALA A 147 18.01 -21.72 -1.18
CA ALA A 147 18.19 -23.04 -1.81
C ALA A 147 16.95 -23.91 -1.55
#